data_AF-A0A9W6XEJ5-F1
#
_entry.id   AF-A0A9W6XEJ5-F1
#
_cell.length_a   1.000
_cell.length_b   1.000
_cell.length_c   1.000
_cell.angle_alpha   90.00
_cell.angle_beta   90.00
_cell.angle_gamma   90.00
#
_symmetry.space_group_name_H-M   'P 1'
#
loop_
_entity.id
_entity.type
_entity.pdbx_description
1 polymer ?
#
loop_
_entity_poly.entity_id
_entity_poly.type
_entity_poly.pdbx_seq_one_letter_code
_entity_poly.pdbx_strand_id
1 'polypeptide(L)'
;MHHALNEVVAALPEQTKIYCGHEYTASNLRFAAHVEPQNELVRKKLAWALEKTKAGEPTVPSTVKEELATNPFMRVTQPAVQQFANGEKDPTKVMGVVRAAKDCFVIGK
;
A
#
# COMPACT_ATOMS: atom_id res chain seq x y z
N MET A 1 5.42 8.92 -10.46
CA MET A 1 4.89 7.82 -9.62
C MET A 1 3.36 7.84 -9.55
N HIS A 2 2.74 8.97 -9.17
CA HIS A 2 1.28 9.07 -9.11
C HIS A 2 0.59 8.65 -10.42
N HIS A 3 0.97 9.25 -11.55
CA HIS A 3 0.47 8.89 -12.89
C HIS A 3 0.56 7.37 -13.17
N ALA A 4 1.75 6.78 -13.05
CA ALA A 4 1.95 5.36 -13.34
C ALA A 4 1.05 4.44 -12.48
N LEU A 5 0.94 4.71 -11.17
CA LEU A 5 0.15 3.84 -10.28
C LEU A 5 -1.35 4.12 -10.37
N ASN A 6 -1.76 5.39 -10.35
CA ASN A 6 -3.15 5.78 -10.13
C ASN A 6 -3.91 6.13 -11.42
N GLU A 7 -3.22 6.34 -12.54
CA GLU A 7 -3.85 6.61 -13.83
C GLU A 7 -3.62 5.47 -14.84
N VAL A 8 -2.46 4.80 -14.78
CA VAL A 8 -2.15 3.69 -15.69
C VAL A 8 -2.51 2.33 -15.08
N VAL A 9 -1.93 1.96 -13.93
CA VAL A 9 -2.16 0.65 -13.32
C VAL A 9 -3.56 0.54 -12.72
N ALA A 10 -4.02 1.58 -12.01
CA ALA A 10 -5.36 1.59 -11.40
C ALA A 10 -6.50 1.59 -12.43
N ALA A 11 -6.24 1.95 -13.70
CA ALA A 11 -7.22 1.90 -14.78
C ALA A 11 -7.40 0.49 -15.37
N LEU A 12 -6.54 -0.47 -15.02
CA LEU A 12 -6.70 -1.87 -15.42
C LEU A 12 -7.92 -2.50 -14.71
N PRO A 13 -8.51 -3.57 -15.26
CA PRO A 13 -9.61 -4.28 -14.60
C PRO A 13 -9.25 -4.72 -13.17
N GLU A 14 -10.20 -4.60 -12.24
CA GLU A 14 -10.01 -4.90 -10.81
C GLU A 14 -9.39 -6.28 -10.53
N GLN A 15 -9.76 -7.28 -11.33
CA GLN A 15 -9.29 -8.67 -11.23
C GLN A 15 -7.89 -8.92 -11.82
N THR A 16 -7.27 -7.89 -12.41
CA THR A 16 -5.93 -8.01 -13.01
C THR A 16 -4.92 -8.40 -11.95
N LYS A 17 -4.21 -9.51 -12.19
CA LYS A 17 -3.19 -10.03 -11.28
C LYS A 17 -1.91 -9.19 -11.37
N ILE A 18 -1.35 -8.85 -10.21
CA ILE A 18 -0.11 -8.08 -10.08
C ILE A 18 0.99 -9.03 -9.58
N TYR A 19 2.03 -9.18 -10.41
CA TYR A 19 3.26 -9.90 -10.09
C TYR A 19 4.40 -8.89 -9.95
N CYS A 20 4.67 -8.48 -8.71
CA CYS A 20 5.73 -7.52 -8.43
C CYS A 20 7.12 -8.18 -8.37
N GLY A 21 8.17 -7.38 -8.50
CA GLY A 21 9.53 -7.92 -8.63
C GLY A 21 10.13 -8.46 -7.32
N HIS A 22 9.65 -8.04 -6.15
CA HIS A 22 10.30 -8.30 -4.85
C HIS A 22 9.29 -8.66 -3.75
N GLU A 23 9.71 -9.53 -2.83
CA GLU A 23 8.90 -10.01 -1.70
C GLU A 23 8.93 -9.01 -0.52
N TYR A 24 8.24 -7.88 -0.69
CA TYR A 24 8.14 -6.80 0.31
C TYR A 24 6.75 -6.64 0.92
N THR A 25 5.84 -7.59 0.70
CA THR A 25 4.43 -7.42 1.07
C THR A 25 4.23 -7.20 2.56
N ALA A 26 4.87 -8.01 3.42
CA ALA A 26 4.75 -7.85 4.87
C ALA A 26 5.35 -6.52 5.39
N SER A 27 6.47 -6.04 4.84
CA SER A 27 7.06 -4.76 5.25
C SER A 27 6.22 -3.57 4.75
N ASN A 28 5.72 -3.65 3.52
CA ASN A 28 4.83 -2.64 2.93
C ASN A 28 3.50 -2.54 3.69
N LEU A 29 2.91 -3.66 4.09
CA LEU A 29 1.65 -3.67 4.85
C LEU A 29 1.82 -3.17 6.29
N ARG A 30 2.98 -3.36 6.92
CA ARG A 30 3.28 -2.70 8.21
C ARG A 30 3.30 -1.19 8.07
N PHE A 31 3.91 -0.67 7.00
CA PHE A 31 3.86 0.76 6.71
C PHE A 31 2.44 1.23 6.38
N ALA A 32 1.69 0.47 5.57
CA ALA A 32 0.28 0.79 5.29
C ALA A 32 -0.56 0.86 6.57
N ALA A 33 -0.32 -0.03 7.54
CA ALA A 33 -1.00 -0.02 8.83
C ALA A 33 -0.61 1.19 9.71
N HIS A 34 0.59 1.73 9.53
CA HIS A 34 1.01 3.00 10.16
C HIS A 34 0.30 4.21 9.51
N VAL A 35 0.16 4.21 8.18
CA VAL A 35 -0.51 5.29 7.44
C VAL A 35 -2.02 5.30 7.68
N GLU A 36 -2.67 4.14 7.68
CA GLU A 36 -4.11 3.98 7.91
C GLU A 36 -4.41 2.97 9.03
N PRO A 37 -4.23 3.34 10.32
CA PRO A 37 -4.39 2.40 11.46
C PRO A 37 -5.78 1.77 11.58
N GLN A 38 -6.80 2.45 11.06
CA GLN A 38 -8.19 2.02 11.08
C GLN A 38 -8.59 1.19 9.84
N ASN A 39 -7.69 1.01 8.86
CA ASN A 39 -7.99 0.23 7.66
C ASN A 39 -7.94 -1.28 7.95
N GLU A 40 -9.10 -1.89 8.15
CA GLU A 40 -9.21 -3.33 8.44
C GLU A 40 -8.70 -4.23 7.32
N LEU A 41 -8.80 -3.79 6.05
CA LEU A 41 -8.32 -4.57 4.91
C LEU A 41 -6.79 -4.68 4.94
N VAL A 42 -6.11 -3.60 5.32
CA VAL A 42 -4.66 -3.61 5.56
C VAL A 42 -4.30 -4.57 6.68
N ARG A 43 -5.01 -4.53 7.81
CA ARG A 43 -4.77 -5.44 8.95
C ARG A 43 -4.96 -6.92 8.56
N LYS A 44 -6.05 -7.24 7.85
CA LYS A 44 -6.33 -8.60 7.38
C LYS A 44 -5.28 -9.09 6.39
N LYS A 45 -4.90 -8.27 5.42
CA LYS A 45 -3.86 -8.61 4.42
C LYS A 45 -2.48 -8.73 5.08
N LEU A 46 -2.17 -7.92 6.09
CA LEU A 46 -0.93 -8.05 6.87
C LEU A 46 -0.87 -9.39 7.60
N ALA A 47 -1.93 -9.80 8.30
CA ALA A 47 -1.97 -11.10 8.97
C ALA A 47 -1.76 -12.26 7.98
N TRP A 48 -2.45 -12.21 6.83
CA TRP A 48 -2.25 -13.19 5.75
C TRP A 48 -0.80 -13.22 5.25
N ALA A 49 -0.19 -12.05 5.00
CA ALA A 49 1.18 -11.96 4.51
C ALA A 49 2.19 -12.54 5.52
N LEU A 50 2.00 -12.28 6.82
CA LEU A 50 2.85 -12.84 7.86
C LEU A 50 2.79 -14.37 7.91
N GLU A 51 1.58 -14.95 7.80
CA GLU A 51 1.42 -16.41 7.75
C GLU A 51 2.06 -17.02 6.50
N LYS A 52 1.88 -16.40 5.32
CA LYS A 52 2.54 -16.85 4.08
C LYS A 52 4.06 -16.80 4.18
N THR A 53 4.61 -15.68 4.65
CA THR A 53 6.06 -15.55 4.86
C THR A 53 6.58 -16.58 5.86
N LYS A 54 5.86 -16.84 6.96
CA LYS A 54 6.23 -17.86 7.94
C LYS A 54 6.22 -19.27 7.35
N ALA A 55 5.31 -19.54 6.43
CA ALA A 55 5.23 -20.80 5.68
C ALA A 55 6.25 -20.91 4.53
N GLY A 56 7.04 -19.87 4.25
CA GLY A 56 7.97 -19.83 3.12
C GLY A 56 7.26 -19.71 1.76
N GLU A 57 6.00 -19.28 1.76
CA GLU A 57 5.19 -19.13 0.55
C GLU A 57 5.24 -17.69 0.01
N PRO A 58 5.29 -17.48 -1.32
CA PRO A 58 5.21 -16.16 -1.92
C PRO A 58 3.89 -15.46 -1.62
N THR A 59 3.92 -14.13 -1.56
CA THR A 59 2.71 -13.29 -1.40
C THR A 59 2.20 -12.71 -2.71
N VAL A 60 2.70 -13.22 -3.83
CA VAL A 60 2.23 -12.89 -5.19
C VAL A 60 1.39 -14.04 -5.78
N PRO A 61 0.45 -13.74 -6.69
CA PRO A 61 0.03 -12.40 -7.10
C PRO A 61 -0.95 -11.76 -6.11
N SER A 62 -1.03 -10.43 -6.13
CA SER A 62 -2.20 -9.69 -5.68
C SER A 62 -3.08 -9.30 -6.88
N THR A 63 -4.12 -8.51 -6.66
CA THR A 63 -4.96 -7.91 -7.70
C THR A 63 -4.99 -6.38 -7.60
N VAL A 64 -5.33 -5.71 -8.70
CA VAL A 64 -5.53 -4.24 -8.71
C VAL A 64 -6.53 -3.82 -7.62
N LYS A 65 -7.63 -4.58 -7.47
CA LYS A 65 -8.62 -4.35 -6.41
C LYS A 65 -8.00 -4.35 -5.00
N GLU A 66 -7.16 -5.35 -4.72
CA GLU A 66 -6.53 -5.44 -3.41
C GLU A 66 -5.52 -4.31 -3.18
N GLU A 67 -4.79 -3.89 -4.22
CA GLU A 67 -3.86 -2.76 -4.10
C GLU A 67 -4.60 -1.44 -3.86
N LEU A 68 -5.71 -1.18 -4.57
CA LEU A 68 -6.56 0.00 -4.32
C LEU A 68 -7.15 0.01 -2.89
N ALA A 69 -7.35 -1.17 -2.30
CA ALA A 69 -7.85 -1.31 -0.94
C ALA A 69 -6.77 -1.17 0.15
N THR A 70 -5.51 -1.46 -0.16
CA THR A 70 -4.47 -1.67 0.88
C THR A 70 -3.17 -0.91 0.69
N ASN A 71 -2.87 -0.44 -0.51
CA ASN A 71 -1.60 0.20 -0.83
C ASN A 71 -1.70 1.73 -0.65
N PRO A 72 -0.98 2.34 0.30
CA PRO A 72 -1.09 3.78 0.57
C PRO A 72 -0.68 4.64 -0.64
N PHE A 73 0.17 4.14 -1.54
CA PHE A 73 0.56 4.85 -2.76
C PHE A 73 -0.51 4.83 -3.86
N MET A 74 -1.44 3.87 -3.79
CA MET A 74 -2.63 3.82 -4.67
C MET A 74 -3.88 4.44 -4.02
N ARG A 75 -3.72 5.01 -2.83
CA ARG A 75 -4.80 5.55 -2.00
C ARG A 75 -4.59 7.01 -1.63
N VAL A 76 -3.75 7.73 -2.38
CA VAL A 76 -3.36 9.13 -2.10
C VAL A 76 -4.51 10.14 -2.15
N THR A 77 -5.67 9.76 -2.69
CA THR A 77 -6.90 10.55 -2.69
C THR A 77 -7.84 10.20 -1.52
N GLN A 78 -7.52 9.18 -0.74
CA GLN A 78 -8.35 8.75 0.39
C GLN A 78 -8.15 9.72 1.58
N PRO A 79 -9.23 10.13 2.26
CA PRO A 79 -9.15 11.09 3.36
C PRO A 79 -8.15 10.69 4.47
N ALA A 80 -8.07 9.40 4.79
CA ALA A 80 -7.15 8.89 5.80
C ALA A 80 -5.67 9.10 5.40
N VAL A 81 -5.33 8.85 4.14
CA VAL A 81 -3.96 9.03 3.62
C VAL A 81 -3.62 10.52 3.49
N GLN A 82 -4.59 11.36 3.09
CA GLN A 82 -4.43 12.81 3.07
C GLN A 82 -4.23 13.37 4.49
N GLN A 83 -4.97 12.85 5.47
CA GLN A 83 -4.81 13.23 6.88
C GLN A 83 -3.42 12.86 7.40
N PHE A 84 -2.92 11.66 7.06
CA PHE A 84 -1.54 11.27 7.34
C PHE A 84 -0.52 12.24 6.70
N ALA A 85 -0.83 12.75 5.51
CA ALA A 85 -0.05 13.78 4.83
C ALA A 85 -0.37 15.22 5.30
N ASN A 86 -0.71 15.40 6.57
CA ASN A 86 -1.04 16.71 7.19
C ASN A 86 -2.17 17.47 6.50
N GLY A 87 -3.13 16.77 5.90
CA GLY A 87 -4.28 17.36 5.21
C GLY A 87 -4.01 17.85 3.79
N GLU A 88 -2.84 17.55 3.23
CA GLU A 88 -2.55 17.83 1.82
C GLU A 88 -3.54 17.08 0.91
N LYS A 89 -4.00 17.75 -0.15
CA LYS A 89 -5.04 17.25 -1.06
C LYS A 89 -4.53 16.97 -2.46
N ASP A 90 -3.42 17.60 -2.87
CA ASP A 90 -2.80 17.31 -4.16
C ASP A 90 -2.23 15.89 -4.16
N PRO A 91 -2.70 14.97 -5.01
CA PRO A 91 -2.28 13.56 -4.97
C PRO A 91 -0.78 13.35 -5.19
N THR A 92 -0.14 14.25 -5.95
CA THR A 92 1.30 14.17 -6.23
C THR A 92 2.10 14.59 -5.00
N LYS A 93 1.66 15.63 -4.27
CA LYS A 93 2.28 16.04 -3.00
C LYS A 93 2.03 15.01 -1.89
N VAL A 94 0.81 14.47 -1.77
CA VAL A 94 0.49 13.38 -0.83
C VAL A 94 1.41 12.18 -1.09
N MET A 95 1.57 11.78 -2.35
CA MET A 95 2.51 10.72 -2.75
C MET A 95 3.94 11.01 -2.27
N GLY A 96 4.41 12.26 -2.40
CA GLY A 96 5.73 12.68 -1.92
C GLY A 96 5.89 12.51 -0.41
N VAL A 97 4.91 12.96 0.37
CA VAL A 97 4.93 12.84 1.84
C VAL A 97 4.92 11.37 2.28
N VAL A 98 4.02 10.56 1.72
CA VAL A 98 3.90 9.13 2.04
C VAL A 98 5.19 8.39 1.66
N ARG A 99 5.82 8.74 0.54
CA ARG A 99 7.10 8.14 0.11
C ARG A 99 8.23 8.48 1.08
N ALA A 100 8.39 9.76 1.42
CA ALA A 100 9.40 10.19 2.38
C ALA A 100 9.22 9.54 3.76
N ALA A 101 7.97 9.40 4.21
CA ALA A 101 7.66 8.69 5.46
C ALA A 101 8.08 7.21 5.39
N LYS A 102 7.83 6.53 4.26
CA LYS A 102 8.24 5.13 4.08
C LYS A 102 9.75 4.96 4.02
N ASP A 103 10.49 5.93 3.48
CA ASP A 103 11.95 5.88 3.39
C ASP A 103 12.61 5.93 4.77
N CYS A 104 11.98 6.61 5.72
CA CYS A 104 12.42 6.70 7.12
C CYS A 104 11.75 5.67 8.05
N PHE A 105 10.86 4.82 7.54
CA PHE A 105 10.08 3.89 8.37
C PHE A 105 10.89 2.65 8.76
N VAL A 106 11.15 2.52 10.07
CA VAL A 106 11.86 1.37 10.65
C VAL A 106 10.85 0.40 11.26
N ILE A 107 10.92 -0.87 10.86
CA ILE A 107 10.05 -1.92 11.40
C ILE A 107 10.55 -2.35 12.78
N GLY A 108 9.68 -2.31 13.79
CA GLY A 108 9.98 -2.82 15.14
C GLY A 108 10.61 -1.82 16.10
N LYS A 109 10.52 -0.51 15.81
CA LYS A 109 10.55 0.53 16.83
C LYS A 109 9.14 0.99 17.16
#